data_AF-A0A3C0FEH9-F1
#
_entry.id   AF-A0A3C0FEH9-F1
#
_cell.length_a   1.000
_cell.length_b   1.000
_cell.length_c   1.000
_cell.angle_alpha   90.00
_cell.angle_beta   90.00
_cell.angle_gamma   90.00
#
_symmetry.space_group_name_H-M   'P 1'
#
loop_
_entity.id
_entity.type
_entity.pdbx_description
1 polymer ?
#
loop_
_entity_poly.entity_id
_entity_poly.type
_entity_poly.pdbx_seq_one_letter_code
_entity_poly.pdbx_strand_id
1 'polypeptide(L)'
;MIDWHDASRGNPAADVARTWLLLRTAHWQYRGVQRLAIGLTAWWVFRRYLEAYEELVPGTREELYRWRLPVAAARLSEGVAGVEGPLAELAERLARLAG
;
A
#
# COMPACT_ATOMS: atom_id res chain seq x y z
N MET A 1 1.87 3.21 -17.40
CA MET A 1 2.67 3.63 -16.23
C MET A 1 3.80 4.53 -16.72
N ILE A 2 4.22 5.48 -15.90
CA ILE A 2 5.28 6.45 -16.14
C ILE A 2 6.26 6.38 -14.94
N ASP A 3 7.40 7.05 -15.00
CA ASP A 3 8.42 7.06 -13.93
C ASP A 3 9.05 5.69 -13.63
N TRP A 4 9.67 5.09 -14.65
CA TRP A 4 10.23 3.73 -14.60
C TRP A 4 11.71 3.69 -14.23
N HIS A 5 12.29 4.79 -13.78
CA HIS A 5 13.73 4.87 -13.53
C HIS A 5 14.21 3.80 -12.52
N ASP A 6 13.38 3.52 -11.51
CA ASP A 6 13.68 2.55 -10.44
C ASP A 6 12.89 1.23 -10.60
N ALA A 7 12.45 0.91 -11.82
CA ALA A 7 11.72 -0.33 -12.08
C ALA A 7 12.62 -1.56 -11.84
N SER A 8 12.07 -2.56 -11.17
CA SER A 8 12.77 -3.82 -10.89
C SER A 8 11.89 -5.02 -11.23
N ARG A 9 12.47 -6.23 -11.17
CA ARG A 9 11.75 -7.50 -11.33
C ARG A 9 11.63 -8.17 -9.98
N GLY A 10 10.43 -8.66 -9.64
CA GLY A 10 10.16 -9.31 -8.36
C GLY A 10 8.82 -10.04 -8.34
N ASN A 11 8.35 -10.36 -7.13
CA ASN A 11 7.03 -10.94 -6.94
C ASN A 11 5.94 -9.89 -7.25
N PRO A 12 4.98 -10.17 -8.14
CA PRO A 12 3.91 -9.21 -8.47
C PRO A 12 3.08 -8.75 -7.28
N ALA A 13 2.99 -9.54 -6.21
CA ALA A 13 2.31 -9.14 -4.98
C ALA A 13 3.00 -7.95 -4.27
N ALA A 14 4.29 -7.69 -4.55
CA ALA A 14 4.97 -6.50 -4.08
C ALA A 14 4.35 -5.23 -4.69
N ASP A 15 3.96 -5.26 -5.96
CA ASP A 15 3.30 -4.12 -6.63
C ASP A 15 1.87 -3.90 -6.12
N VAL A 16 1.15 -5.00 -5.86
CA VAL A 16 -0.18 -4.96 -5.20
C VAL A 16 -0.05 -4.36 -3.80
N ALA A 17 0.93 -4.78 -3.01
CA ALA A 17 1.22 -4.24 -1.68
C ALA A 17 1.66 -2.77 -1.73
N ARG A 18 2.41 -2.36 -2.76
CA ARG A 18 2.80 -0.95 -2.96
C ARG A 18 1.59 -0.09 -3.29
N THR A 19 0.68 -0.57 -4.13
CA THR A 19 -0.59 0.11 -4.44
C THR A 19 -1.46 0.27 -3.19
N TRP A 20 -1.60 -0.79 -2.40
CA TRP A 20 -2.27 -0.74 -1.09
C TRP A 20 -1.65 0.32 -0.17
N LEU A 21 -0.32 0.31 -0.05
CA LEU A 21 0.41 1.22 0.82
C LEU A 21 0.16 2.68 0.42
N LEU A 22 0.31 3.01 -0.87
CA LEU A 22 0.11 4.35 -1.39
C LEU A 22 -1.30 4.87 -1.09
N LEU A 23 -2.33 4.07 -1.31
CA LEU A 23 -3.70 4.46 -0.99
C LEU A 23 -3.92 4.64 0.52
N ARG A 24 -3.23 3.85 1.34
CA ARG A 24 -3.34 3.88 2.81
C ARG A 24 -2.62 5.06 3.45
N THR A 25 -1.49 5.49 2.88
CA THR A 25 -0.61 6.54 3.41
C THR A 25 -0.67 7.83 2.60
N ALA A 26 -1.50 7.90 1.56
CA ALA A 26 -1.65 9.11 0.75
C ALA A 26 -2.01 10.31 1.64
N HIS A 27 -1.21 11.38 1.49
CA HIS A 27 -1.43 12.62 2.21
C HIS A 27 -2.53 13.43 1.52
N TRP A 28 -3.75 13.19 1.95
CA TRP A 28 -4.93 13.89 1.49
C TRP A 28 -5.12 15.19 2.28
N GLN A 29 -5.06 16.36 1.63
CA GLN A 29 -5.26 17.67 2.28
C GLN A 29 -6.73 17.95 2.70
N TYR A 30 -7.56 16.92 2.79
CA TYR A 30 -8.99 17.02 3.11
C TYR A 30 -9.24 16.85 4.61
N ARG A 31 -10.32 17.46 5.13
CA ARG A 31 -10.71 17.43 6.54
C ARG A 31 -12.16 16.95 6.72
N GLY A 32 -12.49 16.50 7.93
CA GLY A 32 -13.84 16.09 8.32
C GLY A 32 -14.44 15.03 7.38
N VAL A 33 -15.66 15.28 6.91
CA VAL A 33 -16.43 14.35 6.05
C VAL A 33 -15.70 14.04 4.74
N GLN A 34 -15.01 15.01 4.14
CA GLN A 34 -14.27 14.79 2.89
C GLN A 34 -13.14 13.77 3.07
N ARG A 35 -12.41 13.84 4.19
CA ARG A 35 -11.35 12.87 4.52
C ARG A 35 -11.93 11.46 4.66
N LEU A 36 -13.08 11.34 5.32
CA LEU A 36 -13.77 10.06 5.49
C LEU A 36 -14.23 9.50 4.12
N ALA A 37 -14.88 10.33 3.31
CA ALA A 37 -15.36 9.95 1.99
C ALA A 37 -14.22 9.43 1.12
N ILE A 38 -13.09 10.16 1.07
CA ILE A 38 -11.92 9.75 0.29
C ILE A 38 -11.29 8.46 0.83
N GLY A 39 -11.22 8.29 2.15
CA GLY A 39 -10.75 7.04 2.75
C GLY A 39 -11.63 5.85 2.34
N LEU A 40 -12.94 6.01 2.33
CA LEU A 40 -13.89 4.99 1.88
C LEU A 40 -13.76 4.71 0.38
N THR A 41 -13.62 5.76 -0.44
CA THR A 41 -13.40 5.63 -1.88
C THR A 41 -12.09 4.90 -2.17
N ALA A 42 -10.98 5.28 -1.53
CA ALA A 42 -9.68 4.62 -1.70
C ALA A 42 -9.74 3.14 -1.30
N TRP A 43 -10.43 2.82 -0.20
CA TRP A 43 -10.66 1.43 0.20
C TRP A 43 -11.50 0.66 -0.83
N TRP A 44 -12.58 1.25 -1.33
CA TRP A 44 -13.43 0.63 -2.34
C TRP A 44 -12.68 0.38 -3.66
N VAL A 45 -11.93 1.39 -4.14
CA VAL A 45 -11.08 1.27 -5.33
C VAL A 45 -10.05 0.16 -5.15
N PHE A 46 -9.34 0.13 -4.01
CA PHE A 46 -8.36 -0.93 -3.74
C PHE A 46 -9.00 -2.30 -3.71
N ARG A 47 -10.20 -2.44 -3.12
CA ARG A 47 -10.92 -3.71 -3.10
C ARG A 47 -11.27 -4.21 -4.50
N ARG A 48 -11.80 -3.33 -5.35
CA ARG A 48 -12.12 -3.68 -6.74
C ARG A 48 -10.87 -4.04 -7.54
N TYR A 49 -9.78 -3.31 -7.33
CA TYR A 49 -8.48 -3.64 -7.90
C TYR A 49 -8.01 -5.04 -7.47
N LEU A 50 -8.06 -5.34 -6.17
CA LEU A 50 -7.63 -6.62 -5.62
C LEU A 50 -8.51 -7.77 -6.07
N GLU A 51 -9.83 -7.57 -6.16
CA GLU A 51 -10.78 -8.55 -6.68
C GLU A 51 -10.46 -8.90 -8.15
N ALA A 52 -10.30 -7.90 -9.02
CA ALA A 52 -9.95 -8.12 -10.41
C ALA A 52 -8.56 -8.76 -10.58
N TYR A 53 -7.59 -8.41 -9.73
CA TYR A 53 -6.25 -8.99 -9.78
C TYR A 53 -6.24 -10.45 -9.32
N GLU A 54 -6.98 -10.77 -8.25
CA GLU A 54 -7.13 -12.14 -7.73
C GLU A 54 -7.75 -13.09 -8.76
N GLU A 55 -8.70 -12.62 -9.56
CA GLU A 55 -9.30 -13.40 -10.65
C GLU A 55 -8.26 -13.80 -11.72
N LEU A 56 -7.24 -12.97 -11.94
CA LEU A 56 -6.17 -13.25 -12.89
C LEU A 56 -5.01 -14.03 -12.26
N VAL A 57 -4.76 -13.79 -10.97
CA VAL A 57 -3.64 -14.36 -10.22
C VAL A 57 -4.16 -14.86 -8.86
N PRO A 58 -4.57 -16.14 -8.78
CA PRO A 58 -5.04 -16.73 -7.53
C PRO A 58 -3.94 -16.73 -6.45
N GLY A 59 -4.32 -16.49 -5.21
CA GLY A 59 -3.43 -16.39 -4.04
C GLY A 59 -2.86 -14.98 -3.82
N THR A 60 -3.32 -13.97 -4.56
CA THR A 60 -2.82 -12.59 -4.45
C THR A 60 -3.12 -12.02 -3.07
N ARG A 61 -4.27 -12.33 -2.46
CA ARG A 61 -4.62 -11.86 -1.12
C ARG A 61 -3.64 -12.34 -0.06
N GLU A 62 -3.31 -13.63 -0.07
CA GLU A 62 -2.38 -14.24 0.88
C GLU A 62 -0.97 -13.65 0.71
N GLU A 63 -0.52 -13.55 -0.54
CA GLU A 63 0.77 -12.93 -0.87
C GLU A 63 0.81 -11.45 -0.47
N LEU A 64 -0.25 -10.69 -0.74
CA LEU A 64 -0.38 -9.29 -0.31
C LEU A 64 -0.08 -9.15 1.18
N TYR A 65 -0.69 -9.98 2.04
CA TYR A 65 -0.43 -9.90 3.49
C TYR A 65 1.04 -10.10 3.85
N ARG A 66 1.74 -11.03 3.17
CA ARG A 66 3.18 -11.28 3.37
C ARG A 66 4.04 -10.10 2.91
N TRP A 67 3.63 -9.42 1.85
CA TRP A 67 4.39 -8.32 1.25
C TRP A 67 4.14 -6.95 1.88
N ARG A 68 3.10 -6.78 2.72
CA ARG A 68 2.80 -5.50 3.36
C ARG A 68 3.94 -4.95 4.22
N LEU A 69 4.54 -5.78 5.07
CA LEU A 69 5.62 -5.34 5.95
C LEU A 69 6.92 -5.03 5.17
N PRO A 70 7.43 -5.92 4.29
CA PRO A 70 8.60 -5.62 3.47
C PRO A 70 8.45 -4.34 2.63
N VAL A 71 7.27 -4.12 2.02
CA VAL A 71 7.03 -2.94 1.18
C VAL A 71 6.92 -1.66 2.01
N ALA A 72 6.30 -1.71 3.20
CA ALA A 72 6.29 -0.57 4.12
C ALA A 72 7.70 -0.20 4.58
N ALA A 73 8.54 -1.20 4.90
CA ALA A 73 9.93 -1.00 5.29
C ALA A 73 10.78 -0.41 4.13
N ALA A 74 10.65 -0.96 2.92
CA ALA A 74 11.33 -0.44 1.74
C ALA A 74 10.93 1.01 1.46
N ARG A 75 9.62 1.32 1.52
CA ARG A 75 9.14 2.70 1.32
C ARG A 75 9.66 3.65 2.40
N LEU A 76 9.85 3.19 3.63
CA LEU A 76 10.44 4.00 4.70
C LEU A 76 11.92 4.28 4.43
N SER A 77 12.66 3.31 3.87
CA SER A 77 14.06 3.51 3.46
C SER A 77 14.25 4.47 2.29
N GLU A 78 13.21 4.71 1.47
CA GLU A 78 13.25 5.69 0.39
C GLU A 78 13.29 7.15 0.90
N GLY A 79 13.01 7.40 2.19
CA GLY A 79 13.22 8.71 2.82
C GLY A 79 12.35 9.83 2.25
N VAL A 80 11.12 9.52 1.82
CA VAL A 80 10.24 10.52 1.20
C VAL A 80 9.67 11.49 2.23
N ALA A 81 10.01 12.76 2.06
CA ALA A 81 9.55 13.87 2.88
C ALA A 81 8.02 13.95 2.98
N GLY A 82 7.50 14.03 4.20
CA GLY A 82 6.09 14.28 4.50
C GLY A 82 5.23 13.02 4.63
N VAL A 83 5.79 11.82 4.49
CA VAL A 83 5.07 10.54 4.69
C VAL A 83 5.70 9.64 5.75
N GLU A 84 6.84 10.02 6.34
CA GLU A 84 7.64 9.17 7.22
C GLU A 84 6.90 8.79 8.51
N GLY A 85 6.24 9.76 9.16
CA GLY A 85 5.52 9.52 10.41
C GLY A 85 4.39 8.48 10.27
N PRO A 86 3.39 8.72 9.41
CA PRO A 86 2.32 7.74 9.17
C PRO A 86 2.82 6.39 8.65
N LEU A 87 3.92 6.38 7.89
CA LEU A 87 4.51 5.16 7.34
C LEU A 87 5.25 4.34 8.41
N ALA A 88 5.99 4.99 9.31
CA ALA A 88 6.65 4.35 10.45
C ALA A 88 5.62 3.71 11.39
N GLU A 89 4.55 4.44 11.75
CA GLU A 89 3.46 3.91 12.58
C GLU A 89 2.82 2.67 11.93
N LEU A 90 2.62 2.71 10.61
CA LEU A 90 2.07 1.58 9.87
C LEU A 90 3.01 0.38 9.86
N ALA A 91 4.31 0.60 9.62
CA ALA A 91 5.32 -0.46 9.60
C ALA A 91 5.43 -1.16 10.97
N GLU A 92 5.47 -0.39 12.06
CA GLU A 92 5.47 -0.93 13.43
C GLU A 92 4.21 -1.76 13.71
N ARG A 93 3.04 -1.25 13.30
CA ARG A 93 1.79 -1.97 13.48
C ARG A 93 1.76 -3.29 12.70
N LEU A 94 2.33 -3.31 11.49
CA LEU A 94 2.46 -4.53 10.71
C LEU A 94 3.43 -5.52 11.34
N ALA A 95 4.57 -5.05 11.86
CA ALA A 95 5.54 -5.88 12.55
C ALA A 95 4.93 -6.57 13.78
N ARG A 96 4.11 -5.85 14.56
CA ARG A 96 3.38 -6.42 15.71
C ARG A 96 2.34 -7.48 15.34
N LEU A 97 1.85 -7.49 14.11
CA LEU A 97 0.86 -8.48 13.63
C LEU A 97 1.52 -9.71 13.00
N ALA A 98 2.83 -9.63 12.71
CA ALA A 98 3.60 -10.69 12.06
C ALA A 98 4.40 -11.56 13.03
N GLY A 99 4.60 -11.11 14.29
CA GLY A 99 5.24 -11.86 15.38
C GLY A 99 4.21 -12.38 16.36
#